data_AF-A1ZZV9-F1
#
_entry.id   AF-A1ZZV9-F1
#
_cell.length_a   1.000
_cell.length_b   1.000
_cell.length_c   1.000
_cell.angle_alpha   90.00
_cell.angle_beta   90.00
_cell.angle_gamma   90.00
#
_symmetry.space_group_name_H-M   'P 1'
#
loop_
_entity.id
_entity.type
_entity.pdbx_description
1 polymer ?
#
loop_
_entity_poly.entity_id
_entity_poly.type
_entity_poly.pdbx_seq_one_letter_code
_entity_poly.pdbx_strand_id
1 'polypeptide(L)'
;MMSMGCKRGKLDIDHVQHLEEKYKQYAKGEIDYSLNQTQKVWRISISNIPLKKIPSEICDLDALTMISLHNTEINQVPEICNSNKVETLHLTNSQISGKVTLPKSFARLKVLRLYSFKAKINNIYFPKDCLLEQIYLMHNDLKTINDSFSNLKKVKKLYLDGNKFKDIDLRSLKTLKTVYLYNNPIKDTTAIKLRHKGVKFYF
;
A
#
# COMPACT_ATOMS: atom_id res chain seq x y z
N MET A 1 -2.29 -49.90 17.45
CA MET A 1 -3.44 -49.05 17.06
C MET A 1 -3.05 -47.60 17.31
N MET A 2 -2.99 -46.82 16.23
CA MET A 2 -2.61 -45.41 16.23
C MET A 2 -3.65 -44.57 16.97
N SER A 3 -3.23 -43.84 18.00
CA SER A 3 -3.98 -42.70 18.53
C SER A 3 -3.39 -41.45 17.90
N MET A 4 -4.18 -40.81 17.04
CA MET A 4 -3.81 -39.63 16.26
C MET A 4 -3.26 -38.53 17.17
N GLY A 5 -2.02 -38.13 16.89
CA GLY A 5 -1.40 -36.96 17.50
C GLY A 5 -2.25 -35.73 17.20
N CYS A 6 -2.57 -35.00 18.27
CA CYS A 6 -3.11 -33.67 18.22
C CYS A 6 -2.17 -32.80 17.36
N LYS A 7 -2.52 -32.58 16.08
CA LYS A 7 -1.90 -31.51 15.28
C LYS A 7 -2.33 -30.19 15.91
N ARG A 8 -1.62 -29.77 16.97
CA ARG A 8 -1.62 -28.37 17.40
C ARG A 8 -1.22 -27.58 16.17
N GLY A 9 -2.20 -26.97 15.49
CA GLY A 9 -1.93 -26.02 14.42
C GLY A 9 -0.98 -24.97 15.00
N LYS A 10 0.14 -24.71 14.31
CA LYS A 10 1.09 -23.67 14.69
C LYS A 10 0.34 -22.40 15.03
N LEU A 11 0.66 -21.78 16.16
CA LEU A 11 0.09 -20.48 16.52
C LEU A 11 0.57 -19.45 15.48
N ASP A 12 -0.22 -18.39 15.21
CA ASP A 12 0.20 -17.30 14.31
C ASP A 12 1.59 -16.75 14.69
N ILE A 13 1.89 -16.74 16.00
CA ILE A 13 3.18 -16.30 16.53
C ILE A 13 4.36 -17.16 16.05
N ASP A 14 4.16 -18.46 15.82
CA ASP A 14 5.22 -19.36 15.36
C ASP A 14 5.64 -19.01 13.93
N HIS A 15 4.70 -18.52 13.10
CA HIS A 15 5.00 -18.05 11.75
C HIS A 15 5.83 -16.77 11.78
N VAL A 16 5.50 -15.84 12.69
CA VAL A 16 6.26 -14.60 12.84
C VAL A 16 7.65 -14.85 13.42
N GLN A 17 7.77 -15.71 14.44
CA GLN A 17 9.07 -16.12 14.99
C GLN A 17 9.95 -16.78 13.93
N HIS A 18 9.38 -17.61 13.05
CA HIS A 18 10.13 -18.19 11.94
C HIS A 18 10.67 -17.11 10.99
N LEU A 19 9.88 -16.05 10.72
CA LEU A 19 10.37 -14.91 9.94
C LEU A 19 11.49 -14.17 10.66
N GLU A 20 11.36 -13.91 11.96
CA GLU A 20 12.41 -13.28 12.77
C GLU A 20 13.70 -14.08 12.70
N GLU A 21 13.64 -15.40 12.91
CA GLU A 21 14.79 -16.30 12.82
C GLU A 21 15.44 -16.30 11.43
N LYS A 22 14.62 -16.30 10.37
CA LYS A 22 15.07 -16.28 8.97
C LYS A 22 15.80 -14.99 8.61
N TYR A 23 15.40 -13.86 9.18
CA TYR A 23 15.97 -12.54 8.89
C TYR A 23 16.90 -12.00 9.99
N LYS A 24 17.18 -12.77 11.04
CA LYS A 24 18.04 -12.37 12.18
C LYS A 24 19.45 -11.91 11.80
N GLN A 25 19.96 -12.35 10.65
CA GLN A 25 21.27 -11.96 10.15
C GLN A 25 21.36 -10.48 9.74
N TYR A 26 20.22 -9.82 9.54
CA TYR A 26 20.16 -8.41 9.19
C TYR A 26 20.04 -7.57 10.45
N ALA A 27 21.17 -7.17 11.03
CA ALA A 27 21.24 -6.50 12.33
C ALA A 27 20.41 -5.20 12.49
N LYS A 28 20.02 -4.55 11.37
CA LYS A 28 19.15 -3.36 11.38
C LYS A 28 17.68 -3.68 11.07
N GLY A 29 17.40 -4.93 10.70
CA GLY A 29 16.10 -5.42 10.30
C GLY A 29 15.19 -5.67 11.49
N GLU A 30 13.91 -5.38 11.32
CA GLU A 30 12.89 -5.51 12.36
C GLU A 30 11.62 -6.11 11.77
N ILE A 31 11.01 -7.03 12.52
CA ILE A 31 9.71 -7.62 12.20
C ILE A 31 8.83 -7.42 13.42
N ASP A 32 7.84 -6.55 13.29
CA ASP A 32 6.86 -6.29 14.35
C ASP A 32 5.50 -6.86 13.97
N TYR A 33 4.70 -7.20 14.98
CA TYR A 33 3.34 -7.65 14.79
C TYR A 33 2.42 -7.14 15.89
N SER A 34 1.11 -7.21 15.63
CA SER A 34 0.09 -6.93 16.63
C SER A 34 -0.96 -8.03 16.63
N LEU A 35 -1.35 -8.43 17.82
CA LEU A 35 -2.39 -9.44 18.05
C LEU A 35 -3.74 -8.78 18.26
N ASN A 36 -4.80 -9.48 17.85
CA ASN A 36 -6.17 -9.10 18.13
C ASN A 36 -6.64 -9.75 19.44
N GLN A 37 -7.91 -9.56 19.80
CA GLN A 37 -8.49 -10.12 21.03
C GLN A 37 -8.45 -11.66 21.09
N THR A 38 -8.40 -12.32 19.94
CA THR A 38 -8.31 -13.79 19.82
C THR A 38 -6.87 -14.29 19.67
N GLN A 39 -5.86 -13.46 19.99
CA GLN A 39 -4.44 -13.81 19.86
C GLN A 39 -3.99 -14.17 18.44
N LYS A 40 -4.65 -13.62 17.42
CA LYS A 40 -4.26 -13.76 16.01
C LYS A 40 -3.58 -12.50 15.49
N VAL A 41 -2.58 -12.67 14.62
CA VAL A 41 -1.84 -11.55 14.04
C VAL A 41 -2.72 -10.83 13.02
N TRP A 42 -3.06 -9.57 13.30
CA TRP A 42 -3.85 -8.73 12.38
C TRP A 42 -3.03 -7.66 11.66
N ARG A 43 -1.85 -7.34 12.20
CA ARG A 43 -0.89 -6.42 11.61
C ARG A 43 0.49 -7.03 11.64
N ILE A 44 1.22 -6.90 10.53
CA ILE A 44 2.66 -7.16 10.44
C ILE A 44 3.38 -5.96 9.84
N SER A 45 4.56 -5.65 10.38
CA SER A 45 5.48 -4.64 9.86
C SER A 45 6.85 -5.26 9.65
N ILE A 46 7.45 -5.07 8.48
CA ILE A 46 8.80 -5.53 8.17
C ILE A 46 9.61 -4.31 7.73
N SER A 47 10.68 -4.03 8.46
CA SER A 47 11.50 -2.83 8.28
C SER A 47 12.97 -3.18 8.09
N ASN A 48 13.66 -2.47 7.19
CA ASN A 48 15.13 -2.53 7.05
C ASN A 48 15.72 -3.93 6.77
N ILE A 49 14.92 -4.81 6.17
CA ILE A 49 15.34 -6.13 5.68
C ILE A 49 15.42 -6.04 4.15
N PRO A 50 16.44 -6.63 3.49
CA PRO A 50 16.53 -6.66 2.02
C PRO A 50 15.52 -7.65 1.41
N LEU A 51 14.26 -7.49 1.79
CA LEU A 51 13.15 -8.31 1.38
C LEU A 51 12.82 -7.99 -0.07
N LYS A 52 12.96 -8.97 -0.97
CA LYS A 52 12.61 -8.82 -2.40
C LYS A 52 11.20 -9.30 -2.73
N LYS A 53 10.67 -10.22 -1.91
CA LYS A 53 9.33 -10.81 -2.04
C LYS A 53 8.74 -11.05 -0.65
N ILE A 54 7.41 -10.97 -0.54
CA ILE A 54 6.69 -11.37 0.67
C ILE A 54 6.92 -12.87 0.93
N PRO A 55 7.36 -13.28 2.13
CA PRO A 55 7.50 -14.68 2.50
C PRO A 55 6.14 -15.41 2.57
N SER A 56 6.09 -16.69 2.21
CA SER A 56 4.85 -17.48 2.18
C SER A 56 4.19 -17.63 3.54
N GLU A 57 4.96 -17.55 4.63
CA GLU A 57 4.49 -17.63 6.01
C GLU A 57 3.46 -16.52 6.34
N ILE A 58 3.48 -15.39 5.61
CA ILE A 58 2.45 -14.34 5.73
C ILE A 58 1.08 -14.84 5.25
N CYS A 59 1.04 -15.84 4.37
CA CYS A 59 -0.21 -16.42 3.87
C CYS A 59 -0.95 -17.24 4.94
N ASP A 60 -0.28 -17.66 6.02
CA ASP A 60 -0.91 -18.41 7.11
C ASP A 60 -1.57 -17.48 8.16
N LEU A 61 -1.37 -16.17 8.05
CA LEU A 61 -1.94 -15.17 8.97
C LEU A 61 -3.38 -14.82 8.58
N ASP A 62 -4.34 -15.58 9.10
CA ASP A 62 -5.75 -15.52 8.70
C ASP A 62 -6.49 -14.24 9.12
N ALA A 63 -6.01 -13.56 10.16
CA ALA A 63 -6.60 -12.33 10.68
C ALA A 63 -5.93 -11.08 10.11
N LEU A 64 -4.97 -11.23 9.20
CA LEU A 64 -4.15 -10.13 8.69
C LEU A 64 -4.97 -9.13 7.88
N THR A 65 -5.03 -7.90 8.38
CA THR A 65 -5.72 -6.77 7.74
C THR A 65 -4.79 -5.61 7.39
N MET A 66 -3.57 -5.58 7.96
CA MET A 66 -2.62 -4.51 7.75
C MET A 66 -1.20 -5.03 7.51
N ILE A 67 -0.58 -4.55 6.43
CA ILE A 67 0.79 -4.90 6.06
C ILE A 67 1.59 -3.62 5.86
N SER A 68 2.74 -3.54 6.52
CA SER A 68 3.67 -2.42 6.37
C SER A 68 5.06 -2.92 6.01
N LEU A 69 5.60 -2.46 4.90
CA LEU A 69 6.95 -2.78 4.45
C LEU A 69 7.71 -1.46 4.29
N HIS A 70 8.80 -1.31 5.05
CA HIS A 70 9.58 -0.09 5.13
C HIS A 70 11.05 -0.38 4.83
N ASN A 71 11.68 0.42 3.96
CA ASN A 71 13.09 0.26 3.61
C ASN A 71 13.44 -1.18 3.18
N THR A 72 12.61 -1.77 2.32
CA THR A 72 12.82 -3.11 1.75
C THR A 72 13.30 -3.05 0.30
N GLU A 73 13.72 -4.19 -0.26
CA GLU A 73 14.13 -4.32 -1.67
C GLU A 73 12.99 -4.75 -2.62
N ILE A 74 11.74 -4.73 -2.16
CA ILE A 74 10.57 -5.05 -2.97
C ILE A 74 10.51 -4.09 -4.16
N ASN A 75 10.43 -4.66 -5.36
CA ASN A 75 10.46 -3.92 -6.62
C ASN A 75 9.11 -3.92 -7.36
N GLN A 76 8.12 -4.67 -6.87
CA GLN A 76 6.76 -4.71 -7.39
C GLN A 76 5.78 -4.80 -6.22
N VAL A 77 4.55 -4.34 -6.39
CA VAL A 77 3.52 -4.57 -5.38
C VAL A 77 3.28 -6.08 -5.27
N PRO A 78 3.48 -6.70 -4.09
CA PRO A 78 3.42 -8.15 -3.95
C PRO A 78 1.98 -8.65 -4.06
N GLU A 79 1.77 -9.83 -4.65
CA GLU A 79 0.54 -10.58 -4.40
C GLU A 79 0.67 -11.34 -3.08
N ILE A 80 -0.42 -11.41 -2.30
CA ILE A 80 -0.43 -12.05 -0.98
C ILE A 80 -1.68 -12.93 -0.91
N CYS A 81 -1.55 -14.16 -0.43
CA CYS A 81 -2.64 -15.14 -0.49
C CYS A 81 -3.93 -14.66 0.24
N ASN A 82 -3.77 -13.96 1.36
CA ASN A 82 -4.87 -13.38 2.16
C ASN A 82 -5.16 -11.89 1.86
N SER A 83 -4.67 -11.36 0.73
CA SER A 83 -4.85 -9.92 0.38
C SER A 83 -6.32 -9.51 0.25
N ASN A 84 -7.24 -10.45 0.02
CA ASN A 84 -8.68 -10.19 0.06
C ASN A 84 -9.19 -9.78 1.45
N LYS A 85 -8.41 -9.90 2.52
CA LYS A 85 -8.75 -9.37 3.87
C LYS A 85 -7.96 -8.11 4.21
N VAL A 86 -6.87 -7.82 3.49
CA VAL A 86 -6.02 -6.67 3.76
C VAL A 86 -6.74 -5.38 3.39
N GLU A 87 -6.85 -4.49 4.38
CA GLU A 87 -7.50 -3.18 4.24
C GLU A 87 -6.48 -2.04 4.18
N THR A 88 -5.27 -2.25 4.71
CA THR A 88 -4.20 -1.25 4.76
C THR A 88 -2.88 -1.83 4.26
N LEU A 89 -2.30 -1.20 3.24
CA LEU A 89 -1.00 -1.57 2.69
C LEU A 89 -0.06 -0.37 2.68
N HIS A 90 1.07 -0.48 3.37
CA HIS A 90 2.16 0.48 3.28
C HIS A 90 3.37 -0.16 2.62
N LEU A 91 3.85 0.46 1.55
CA LEU A 91 5.06 0.13 0.81
C LEU A 91 5.86 1.42 0.72
N THR A 92 6.74 1.62 1.70
CA THR A 92 7.49 2.88 1.82
C THR A 92 8.98 2.64 1.66
N ASN A 93 9.65 3.52 0.93
CA ASN A 93 11.09 3.39 0.62
C ASN A 93 11.50 2.01 0.07
N SER A 94 10.59 1.42 -0.72
CA SER A 94 10.86 0.20 -1.50
C SER A 94 11.52 0.56 -2.84
N GLN A 95 11.84 -0.44 -3.66
CA GLN A 95 12.42 -0.30 -5.01
C GLN A 95 11.35 -0.29 -6.12
N ILE A 96 10.08 -0.09 -5.77
CA ILE A 96 8.95 -0.05 -6.71
C ILE A 96 9.04 1.21 -7.58
N SER A 97 9.24 1.03 -8.89
CA SER A 97 9.47 2.12 -9.83
C SER A 97 8.79 1.89 -11.18
N GLY A 98 8.76 2.93 -12.02
CA GLY A 98 8.18 2.86 -13.35
C GLY A 98 6.65 2.74 -13.32
N LYS A 99 6.12 1.83 -14.15
CA LYS A 99 4.68 1.56 -14.24
C LYS A 99 4.30 0.49 -13.23
N VAL A 100 3.38 0.81 -12.35
CA VAL A 100 2.94 -0.06 -11.26
C VAL A 100 1.48 -0.42 -11.44
N THR A 101 1.15 -1.71 -11.29
CA THR A 101 -0.25 -2.17 -11.25
C THR A 101 -0.52 -2.72 -9.87
N LEU A 102 -1.59 -2.26 -9.22
CA LEU A 102 -2.07 -2.84 -7.99
C LEU A 102 -2.80 -4.17 -8.32
N PRO A 103 -2.38 -5.32 -7.76
CA PRO A 103 -3.05 -6.59 -8.01
C PRO A 103 -4.53 -6.58 -7.67
N LYS A 104 -5.35 -7.34 -8.41
CA LYS A 104 -6.80 -7.48 -8.14
C LYS A 104 -7.10 -7.95 -6.72
N SER A 105 -6.20 -8.73 -6.16
CA SER A 105 -6.32 -9.29 -4.83
C SER A 105 -6.35 -8.22 -3.71
N PHE A 106 -5.89 -7.00 -4.01
CA PHE A 106 -6.02 -5.81 -3.16
C PHE A 106 -7.25 -4.93 -3.43
N ALA A 107 -8.28 -5.45 -4.11
CA ALA A 107 -9.52 -4.70 -4.35
C ALA A 107 -10.18 -4.19 -3.05
N ARG A 108 -9.95 -4.86 -1.91
CA ARG A 108 -10.49 -4.46 -0.59
C ARG A 108 -9.66 -3.45 0.18
N LEU A 109 -8.51 -3.01 -0.33
CA LEU A 109 -7.73 -1.96 0.32
C LEU A 109 -8.58 -0.70 0.48
N LYS A 110 -8.59 -0.16 1.70
CA LYS A 110 -9.14 1.16 2.05
C LYS A 110 -8.04 2.21 2.10
N VAL A 111 -6.82 1.81 2.46
CA VAL A 111 -5.66 2.70 2.57
C VAL A 111 -4.46 2.11 1.82
N LEU A 112 -3.90 2.91 0.92
CA LEU A 112 -2.64 2.59 0.23
C LEU A 112 -1.63 3.71 0.51
N ARG A 113 -0.47 3.35 1.06
CA ARG A 113 0.71 4.20 1.08
C ARG A 113 1.78 3.59 0.19
N LEU A 114 2.10 4.27 -0.91
CA LEU A 114 3.09 3.83 -1.87
C LEU A 114 3.96 5.01 -2.29
N TYR A 115 5.05 5.20 -1.58
CA TYR A 115 6.01 6.27 -1.87
C TYR A 115 7.43 5.85 -1.52
N SER A 116 8.39 6.36 -2.28
CA SER A 116 9.81 6.09 -2.05
C SER A 116 10.60 7.33 -2.42
N PHE A 117 11.57 7.70 -1.59
CA PHE A 117 12.53 8.73 -1.97
C PHE A 117 13.52 8.23 -3.02
N LYS A 118 13.72 6.90 -3.10
CA LYS A 118 14.68 6.23 -3.99
C LYS A 118 14.06 5.77 -5.30
N ALA A 119 12.83 5.28 -5.26
CA ALA A 119 12.15 4.69 -6.39
C ALA A 119 11.08 5.63 -6.96
N LYS A 120 10.98 5.70 -8.29
CA LYS A 120 10.17 6.69 -9.00
C LYS A 120 9.07 6.05 -9.80
N ILE A 121 7.85 6.04 -9.24
CA ILE A 121 6.65 5.57 -9.95
C ILE A 121 6.20 6.66 -10.91
N ASN A 122 6.05 6.32 -12.19
CA ASN A 122 5.60 7.27 -13.22
C ASN A 122 4.15 7.01 -13.67
N ASN A 123 3.62 5.81 -13.42
CA ASN A 123 2.20 5.48 -13.58
C ASN A 123 1.77 4.46 -12.53
N ILE A 124 0.55 4.58 -12.04
CA ILE A 124 -0.10 3.57 -11.20
C ILE A 124 -1.45 3.17 -11.81
N TYR A 125 -1.75 1.88 -11.80
CA TYR A 125 -3.00 1.31 -12.30
C TYR A 125 -3.76 0.61 -11.18
N PHE A 126 -5.04 0.96 -11.01
CA PHE A 126 -5.91 0.38 -9.99
C PHE A 126 -6.84 -0.68 -10.58
N PRO A 127 -7.09 -1.79 -9.85
CA PRO A 127 -8.08 -2.78 -10.27
C PRO A 127 -9.49 -2.18 -10.28
N LYS A 128 -10.40 -2.82 -11.01
CA LYS A 128 -11.84 -2.51 -10.91
C LYS A 128 -12.34 -2.75 -9.49
N ASP A 129 -13.42 -2.05 -9.13
CA ASP A 129 -14.12 -2.17 -7.84
C ASP A 129 -13.24 -1.96 -6.60
N CYS A 130 -12.17 -1.18 -6.76
CA CYS A 130 -11.25 -0.86 -5.68
C CYS A 130 -11.93 0.00 -4.60
N LEU A 131 -11.80 -0.42 -3.34
CA LEU A 131 -12.45 0.22 -2.19
C LEU A 131 -11.61 1.34 -1.54
N LEU A 132 -10.54 1.78 -2.20
CA LEU A 132 -9.61 2.76 -1.65
C LEU A 132 -10.32 4.06 -1.28
N GLU A 133 -10.13 4.48 -0.03
CA GLU A 133 -10.63 5.75 0.51
C GLU A 133 -9.51 6.78 0.65
N GLN A 134 -8.29 6.33 0.92
CA GLN A 134 -7.12 7.18 1.11
C GLN A 134 -5.92 6.63 0.36
N ILE A 135 -5.29 7.47 -0.45
CA ILE A 135 -4.17 7.08 -1.30
C ILE A 135 -3.03 8.08 -1.10
N TYR A 136 -1.87 7.56 -0.73
CA TYR A 136 -0.64 8.32 -0.56
C TYR A 136 0.39 7.92 -1.60
N LEU A 137 0.66 8.83 -2.54
CA LEU A 137 1.58 8.64 -3.67
C LEU A 137 2.59 9.80 -3.74
N MET A 138 2.91 10.38 -2.58
CA MET A 138 3.86 11.50 -2.47
C MET A 138 5.25 11.10 -2.99
N HIS A 139 6.08 12.06 -3.39
CA HIS A 139 7.48 11.87 -3.79
C HIS A 139 7.75 10.88 -4.94
N ASN A 140 6.78 10.65 -5.81
CA ASN A 140 6.91 9.87 -7.04
C ASN A 140 7.14 10.77 -8.27
N ASP A 141 7.11 10.20 -9.49
CA ASP A 141 7.26 10.92 -10.76
C ASP A 141 5.96 10.93 -11.58
N LEU A 142 4.80 10.93 -10.90
CA LEU A 142 3.50 10.99 -11.57
C LEU A 142 3.32 12.32 -12.28
N LYS A 143 2.90 12.27 -13.55
CA LYS A 143 2.66 13.45 -14.39
C LYS A 143 1.19 13.69 -14.68
N THR A 144 0.40 12.63 -14.68
CA THR A 144 -1.01 12.64 -15.05
C THR A 144 -1.80 11.62 -14.24
N ILE A 145 -3.13 11.80 -14.23
CA ILE A 145 -4.10 10.83 -13.74
C ILE A 145 -4.55 10.03 -14.97
N ASN A 146 -4.43 8.70 -14.92
CA ASN A 146 -4.85 7.83 -16.02
C ASN A 146 -6.28 7.29 -15.81
N ASP A 147 -6.81 6.60 -16.82
CA ASP A 147 -8.20 6.11 -16.82
C ASP A 147 -8.51 5.13 -15.69
N SER A 148 -7.51 4.42 -15.15
CA SER A 148 -7.73 3.47 -14.05
C SER A 148 -8.17 4.16 -12.75
N PHE A 149 -7.90 5.46 -12.58
CA PHE A 149 -8.41 6.23 -11.44
C PHE A 149 -9.94 6.31 -11.46
N SER A 150 -10.59 6.14 -12.61
CA SER A 150 -12.04 6.04 -12.68
C SER A 150 -12.59 4.82 -11.91
N ASN A 151 -11.78 3.81 -11.59
CA ASN A 151 -12.15 2.67 -10.75
C ASN A 151 -12.28 3.04 -9.27
N LEU A 152 -11.72 4.18 -8.83
CA LEU A 152 -11.67 4.60 -7.43
C LEU A 152 -12.97 5.31 -7.00
N LYS A 153 -14.05 4.54 -6.90
CA LYS A 153 -15.40 5.09 -6.60
C LYS A 153 -15.59 5.56 -5.16
N LYS A 154 -14.64 5.29 -4.26
CA LYS A 154 -14.73 5.61 -2.82
C LYS A 154 -13.62 6.55 -2.32
N VAL A 155 -12.71 6.99 -3.18
CA VAL A 155 -11.56 7.79 -2.75
C VAL A 155 -12.02 9.14 -2.23
N LYS A 156 -11.60 9.48 -1.01
CA LYS A 156 -11.93 10.74 -0.32
C LYS A 156 -10.71 11.64 -0.22
N LYS A 157 -9.51 11.05 -0.04
CA LYS A 157 -8.26 11.79 0.13
C LYS A 157 -7.16 11.26 -0.79
N LEU A 158 -6.47 12.17 -1.46
CA LEU A 158 -5.38 11.85 -2.38
C LEU A 158 -4.17 12.74 -2.05
N TYR A 159 -3.04 12.11 -1.74
CA TYR A 159 -1.79 12.81 -1.43
C TYR A 159 -0.81 12.60 -2.58
N LEU A 160 -0.50 13.68 -3.32
CA LEU A 160 0.31 13.70 -4.55
C LEU A 160 1.47 14.69 -4.44
N ASP A 161 1.84 15.08 -3.23
CA ASP A 161 2.93 16.01 -2.99
C ASP A 161 4.25 15.52 -3.60
N GLY A 162 5.08 16.42 -4.13
CA GLY A 162 6.40 16.08 -4.67
C GLY A 162 6.36 15.19 -5.91
N ASN A 163 5.35 15.35 -6.76
CA ASN A 163 5.24 14.68 -8.07
C ASN A 163 5.61 15.66 -9.22
N LYS A 164 5.21 15.34 -10.45
CA LYS A 164 5.53 16.10 -11.67
C LYS A 164 4.28 16.63 -12.39
N PHE A 165 3.18 16.84 -11.66
CA PHE A 165 1.95 17.37 -12.23
C PHE A 165 2.14 18.83 -12.67
N LYS A 166 1.90 19.10 -13.96
CA LYS A 166 1.80 20.49 -14.49
C LYS A 166 0.36 20.98 -14.51
N ASP A 167 -0.55 20.03 -14.65
CA ASP A 167 -2.00 20.18 -14.54
C ASP A 167 -2.57 18.86 -14.03
N ILE A 168 -3.83 18.85 -13.58
CA ILE A 168 -4.47 17.62 -13.07
C ILE A 168 -5.98 17.59 -13.34
N ASP A 169 -6.50 16.49 -13.87
CA ASP A 169 -7.94 16.26 -14.00
C ASP A 169 -8.38 15.12 -13.07
N LEU A 170 -9.30 15.44 -12.18
CA LEU A 170 -9.84 14.57 -11.13
C LEU A 170 -11.35 14.43 -11.24
N ARG A 171 -11.97 14.87 -12.34
CA ARG A 171 -13.43 14.83 -12.54
C ARG A 171 -13.99 13.42 -12.49
N SER A 172 -13.17 12.39 -12.72
CA SER A 172 -13.56 10.98 -12.59
C SER A 172 -13.74 10.53 -11.13
N LEU A 173 -13.10 11.22 -10.17
CA LEU A 173 -13.09 10.89 -8.75
C LEU A 173 -14.25 11.57 -8.00
N LYS A 174 -15.47 11.07 -8.20
CA LYS A 174 -16.71 11.71 -7.75
C LYS A 174 -16.85 11.88 -6.23
N THR A 175 -16.15 11.07 -5.44
CA THR A 175 -16.21 11.11 -3.96
C THR A 175 -15.06 11.90 -3.33
N LEU A 176 -14.17 12.45 -4.15
CA LEU A 176 -12.95 13.09 -3.68
C LEU A 176 -13.29 14.37 -2.92
N LYS A 177 -12.70 14.51 -1.73
CA LYS A 177 -12.91 15.67 -0.85
C LYS A 177 -11.65 16.51 -0.70
N THR A 178 -10.49 15.87 -0.75
CA THR A 178 -9.23 16.53 -0.41
C THR A 178 -8.07 16.00 -1.24
N VAL A 179 -7.26 16.94 -1.73
CA VAL A 179 -6.10 16.66 -2.58
C VAL A 179 -4.92 17.52 -2.14
N TYR A 180 -3.77 16.88 -1.91
CA TYR A 180 -2.51 17.53 -1.60
C TYR A 180 -1.56 17.44 -2.80
N LEU A 181 -1.05 18.59 -3.24
CA LEU A 181 -0.27 18.78 -4.47
C LEU A 181 0.97 19.64 -4.24
N TYR A 182 1.41 19.84 -2.99
CA TYR A 182 2.62 20.61 -2.69
C TYR A 182 3.80 20.10 -3.51
N ASN A 183 4.71 21.00 -3.89
CA ASN A 183 5.92 20.62 -4.64
C ASN A 183 5.63 19.92 -6.00
N ASN A 184 4.61 20.37 -6.73
CA ASN A 184 4.38 20.02 -8.13
C ASN A 184 4.56 21.24 -9.04
N PRO A 185 4.98 21.08 -10.30
CA PRO A 185 5.15 22.19 -11.25
C PRO A 185 3.81 22.72 -11.81
N ILE A 186 2.79 22.90 -10.96
CA ILE A 186 1.47 23.41 -11.33
C ILE A 186 1.53 24.94 -11.42
N LYS A 187 1.15 25.48 -12.59
CA LYS A 187 1.16 26.93 -12.82
C LYS A 187 -0.19 27.59 -12.53
N ASP A 188 -1.27 27.02 -13.05
CA ASP A 188 -2.62 27.61 -12.96
C ASP A 188 -3.48 26.88 -11.93
N THR A 189 -3.28 27.22 -10.66
CA THR A 189 -4.07 26.62 -9.55
C THR A 189 -5.53 27.05 -9.57
N THR A 190 -5.84 28.22 -10.15
CA THR A 190 -7.20 28.79 -10.24
C THR A 190 -8.07 27.95 -11.16
N ALA A 191 -7.59 27.62 -12.37
CA ALA A 191 -8.31 26.74 -13.28
C ALA A 191 -8.58 25.35 -12.67
N ILE A 192 -7.65 24.82 -11.87
CA ILE A 192 -7.83 23.53 -11.17
C ILE A 192 -8.98 23.60 -10.18
N LYS A 193 -9.01 24.64 -9.36
CA LYS A 193 -10.09 24.83 -8.38
C LYS A 193 -11.45 25.04 -9.05
N LEU A 194 -11.50 25.79 -10.15
CA LEU A 194 -12.74 26.08 -10.88
C LEU A 194 -13.38 24.83 -11.50
N ARG A 195 -12.58 23.93 -12.09
CA ARG A 195 -13.09 22.71 -12.74
C ARG A 195 -13.41 21.57 -11.76
N HIS A 196 -13.01 21.68 -10.49
CA HIS A 196 -13.22 20.68 -9.43
C HIS A 196 -13.89 21.29 -8.19
N LYS A 197 -15.04 21.95 -8.39
CA LYS A 197 -15.81 22.54 -7.29
C LYS A 197 -16.12 21.50 -6.20
N GLY A 198 -16.00 21.92 -4.94
CA GLY A 198 -16.25 21.07 -3.77
C GLY A 198 -15.05 20.24 -3.30
N VAL A 199 -13.96 20.20 -4.06
CA VAL A 199 -12.70 19.55 -3.64
C VAL A 199 -11.79 20.57 -2.97
N LYS A 200 -11.27 20.24 -1.79
CA LYS A 200 -10.23 21.03 -1.11
C LYS A 200 -8.86 20.71 -1.69
N PHE A 201 -8.16 21.73 -2.20
CA PHE A 201 -6.82 21.61 -2.73
C PHE A 201 -5.80 22.28 -1.83
N TYR A 202 -4.65 21.63 -1.68
CA TYR A 202 -3.47 22.15 -1.02
C TYR A 202 -2.34 22.15 -2.05
N PHE A 203 -1.78 23.33 -2.35
CA PHE A 203 -0.75 23.56 -3.37
C PHE A 203 0.51 24.11 -2.73
#